data_AF-A0A1Y3RNF5-F1
#
_entry.id   AF-A0A1Y3RNF5-F1
#
_cell.length_a   1.000
_cell.length_b   1.000
_cell.length_c   1.000
_cell.angle_alpha   90.00
_cell.angle_beta   90.00
_cell.angle_gamma   90.00
#
_symmetry.space_group_name_H-M   'P 1'
#
loop_
_entity.id
_entity.type
_entity.pdbx_description
1 polymer ?
#
loop_
_entity_poly.entity_id
_entity_poly.type
_entity_poly.pdbx_seq_one_letter_code
_entity_poly.pdbx_strand_id
1 'polypeptide(L)' 'MKARDYLWCALNLMLDREEVLEQLCPSCRQKAEEVCCPVCGQPAGTTMGGQNASFDQERFERLMRGEQA' A
#
# COMPACT_ATOMS: atom_id res chain seq x y z
N MET A 1 3.27 -11.28 -17.98
CA MET A 1 4.02 -11.21 -16.72
C MET A 1 3.79 -12.47 -15.92
N LYS A 2 4.85 -13.03 -15.35
CA LYS A 2 4.82 -14.16 -14.41
C LYS A 2 4.82 -13.62 -12.97
N ALA A 3 4.42 -14.45 -12.00
CA ALA A 3 4.41 -14.08 -10.58
C ALA A 3 5.75 -13.48 -10.10
N ARG A 4 6.87 -14.05 -10.57
CA ARG A 4 8.23 -13.53 -10.29
C ARG A 4 8.46 -12.09 -10.77
N ASP A 5 7.82 -11.68 -11.87
CA ASP A 5 8.00 -10.35 -12.44
C ASP A 5 7.32 -9.32 -11.54
N TYR A 6 6.15 -9.65 -10.97
CA TYR A 6 5.48 -8.82 -9.96
C TYR A 6 6.29 -8.71 -8.66
N LEU A 7 6.90 -9.83 -8.22
CA LEU A 7 7.76 -9.81 -7.03
C LEU A 7 8.99 -8.92 -7.24
N TRP A 8 9.63 -9.04 -8.41
CA TRP A 8 10.76 -8.18 -8.78
C TRP A 8 10.35 -6.71 -8.79
N CYS A 9 9.23 -6.36 -9.42
CA CYS A 9 8.74 -4.98 -9.45
C CYS A 9 8.43 -4.44 -8.05
N ALA A 10 7.77 -5.23 -7.20
CA ALA A 10 7.44 -4.82 -5.84
C ALA A 10 8.69 -4.57 -5.00
N LEU A 11 9.69 -5.45 -5.11
CA LEU A 11 10.97 -5.28 -4.42
C LEU A 11 11.69 -4.01 -4.87
N ASN A 12 11.81 -3.79 -6.18
CA ASN A 12 12.50 -2.60 -6.68
C ASN A 12 11.74 -1.31 -6.30
N LEU A 13 10.41 -1.32 -6.31
CA LEU A 13 9.62 -0.17 -5.84
C LEU A 13 9.90 0.17 -4.36
N MET A 14 10.17 -0.84 -3.52
CA MET A 14 10.56 -0.62 -2.12
C MET A 14 11.98 -0.05 -2.01
N LEU A 15 12.93 -0.61 -2.76
CA LEU A 15 14.32 -0.15 -2.77
C LEU A 15 14.46 1.28 -3.31
N ASP A 16 13.80 1.60 -4.42
CA ASP A 16 13.78 2.94 -5.00
C ASP A 16 13.28 3.99 -3.99
N ARG A 17 12.28 3.62 -3.17
CA ARG A 17 11.77 4.49 -2.11
C ARG A 17 12.82 4.73 -1.03
N GLU A 18 13.54 3.70 -0.61
CA GLU A 18 14.62 3.83 0.38
C GLU A 18 15.73 4.75 -0.13
N GLU A 19 16.20 4.56 -1.37
CA GLU A 19 17.22 5.40 -1.99
C GLU A 19 16.80 6.89 -2.06
N VAL A 20 15.52 7.17 -2.36
CA VAL A 20 14.99 8.54 -2.38
C VAL A 20 14.96 9.14 -0.97
N LEU A 21 14.54 8.37 0.05
CA LEU A 21 14.52 8.84 1.43
C LEU A 21 15.92 9.14 1.95
N GLU A 22 16.92 8.37 1.52
CA GLU A 22 18.32 8.55 1.90
C GLU A 22 18.89 9.90 1.46
N GLN A 23 18.42 10.42 0.33
CA GLN A 23 18.86 11.71 -0.23
C GLN A 23 18.25 12.93 0.51
N LEU A 24 17.21 12.73 1.32
CA LEU A 24 16.54 13.81 2.04
C LEU A 24 17.30 14.20 3.32
N CYS A 25 17.23 15.49 3.68
CA CYS A 25 17.66 15.93 5.01
C CYS A 25 16.75 15.34 6.11
N PRO A 26 17.20 15.29 7.38
CA PRO A 26 16.46 14.63 8.45
C PRO A 26 15.01 15.12 8.62
N SER A 27 14.76 16.42 8.50
CA SER A 27 13.41 16.99 8.63
C SER A 27 12.50 16.61 7.47
N CYS A 28 13.02 16.58 6.23
CA CYS A 28 12.23 16.19 5.06
C CYS A 28 11.95 14.69 5.07
N ARG A 29 12.91 13.86 5.52
CA ARG A 29 12.71 12.41 5.67
C ARG A 29 11.59 12.11 6.65
N GLN A 30 11.61 12.74 7.84
CA GLN A 30 10.58 12.56 8.84
C GLN A 30 9.17 12.82 8.29
N LYS A 31 8.99 13.89 7.51
CA LYS A 31 7.71 14.21 6.87
C LYS A 31 7.31 13.20 5.79
N ALA A 32 8.26 12.66 5.04
CA ALA A 32 7.98 11.67 3.99
C ALA A 32 7.62 10.27 4.55
N GLU A 33 8.02 9.99 5.79
CA GLU A 33 7.67 8.77 6.52
C GLU A 33 6.31 8.87 7.23
N GLU A 34 5.72 10.07 7.35
CA GLU A 34 4.38 10.25 7.91
C GLU A 34 3.33 9.53 7.06
N VAL A 35 2.45 8.80 7.73
CA VAL A 35 1.31 8.17 7.06
C VAL A 35 0.31 9.29 6.73
N CYS A 36 -0.03 9.43 5.45
CA CYS A 36 -0.95 10.46 4.96
C CYS A 36 -2.05 9.84 4.10
N CYS A 37 -3.22 10.47 4.11
CA CYS A 37 -4.36 10.05 3.28
C CYS A 37 -3.96 9.98 1.80
N PRO A 38 -4.07 8.82 1.13
CA PRO A 38 -3.68 8.70 -0.27
C PRO A 38 -4.58 9.53 -1.21
N VAL A 39 -5.73 10.00 -0.72
CA VAL A 39 -6.67 10.85 -1.47
C VAL A 39 -6.34 12.34 -1.35
N CYS A 40 -6.08 12.84 -0.14
CA CYS A 40 -5.96 14.28 0.12
C CYS A 40 -4.63 14.73 0.75
N GLY A 41 -3.74 13.80 1.10
CA GLY A 41 -2.42 14.09 1.65
C GLY A 41 -2.41 14.60 3.09
N GLN A 42 -3.57 14.74 3.75
CA GLN A 42 -3.63 15.11 5.17
C GLN A 42 -3.08 13.96 6.05
N PRO A 43 -2.51 14.28 7.23
CA PRO A 43 -2.02 13.26 8.15
C PRO A 43 -3.09 12.20 8.43
N ALA A 44 -2.68 10.96 8.31
CA ALA A 44 -3.53 9.81 8.62
C ALA A 44 -3.89 9.85 10.11
N GLY A 45 -5.16 10.08 10.41
CA GLY A 45 -5.68 9.81 11.75
C GLY A 45 -5.65 8.29 12.05
N THR A 46 -6.00 7.93 13.29
CA THR A 46 -6.06 6.53 13.77
C THR A 46 -6.92 5.60 12.90
N THR A 47 -7.82 6.14 12.09
CA THR A 47 -8.80 5.42 11.27
C THR A 47 -8.30 4.99 9.89
N MET A 48 -7.10 5.39 9.48
CA MET A 48 -6.54 5.04 8.18
C MET A 48 -5.99 3.61 8.21
N GLY A 49 -6.86 2.65 7.95
CA GLY A 49 -6.57 1.22 8.08
C GLY A 49 -7.72 0.38 8.61
N GLY A 50 -8.91 0.96 8.83
CA GLY A 50 -10.10 0.19 9.15
C GLY A 50 -10.43 -0.78 8.01
N GLN A 51 -10.57 -2.06 8.35
CA GLN A 51 -11.18 -3.03 7.44
C GLN A 51 -12.54 -2.48 7.02
N ASN A 52 -12.84 -2.50 5.71
CA ASN A 52 -14.15 -2.11 5.23
C ASN A 52 -15.18 -3.04 5.90
N ALA A 53 -16.02 -2.48 6.78
CA ALA A 53 -17.01 -3.25 7.55
C ALA A 53 -18.02 -3.97 6.66
N SER A 54 -18.18 -3.52 5.41
CA SER A 54 -19.01 -4.14 4.38
C SER A 54 -18.25 -5.13 3.50
N PHE A 55 -16.98 -5.40 3.77
CA PHE A 55 -16.19 -6.36 2.98
C PHE A 55 -16.60 -7.79 3.33
N ASP A 56 -17.17 -8.48 2.35
CA ASP A 56 -17.57 -9.88 2.45
C ASP A 56 -16.43 -10.78 1.97
N GLN A 57 -15.66 -11.31 2.94
CA GLN A 57 -14.53 -12.20 2.70
C GLN A 57 -14.97 -13.48 1.97
N GLU A 58 -16.10 -14.06 2.36
CA GLU A 58 -16.60 -15.33 1.81
C GLU A 58 -16.98 -15.17 0.33
N ARG A 59 -17.67 -14.09 0.00
CA ARG A 59 -18.01 -13.74 -1.39
C ARG A 59 -16.75 -13.50 -2.22
N PHE A 60 -15.74 -12.80 -1.69
CA PHE A 60 -14.48 -12.57 -2.40
C PHE A 60 -13.80 -13.90 -2.79
N GLU A 61 -13.71 -14.83 -1.85
CA GLU A 61 -13.08 -16.14 -2.08
C GLU A 61 -13.84 -17.00 -3.10
N ARG A 62 -15.18 -16.96 -3.10
CA ARG A 62 -16.02 -17.62 -4.11
C ARG A 62 -15.73 -17.08 -5.52
N LEU A 63 -15.67 -15.76 -5.67
CA LEU A 63 -15.36 -15.12 -6.94
C LEU A 63 -13.94 -15.46 -7.42
N MET A 64 -12.97 -15.53 -6.51
CA MET A 64 -11.60 -15.96 -6.83
C MET A 64 -11.52 -17.40 -7.36
N ARG A 65 -12.45 -18.27 -6.97
CA ARG A 65 -12.60 -19.63 -7.50
C ARG A 65 -13.42 -19.71 -8.79
N GLY A 66 -13.97 -18.59 -9.28
CA GLY A 66 -14.76 -18.51 -10.50
C GLY A 66 -16.24 -18.90 -10.32
N GLU A 67 -16.73 -18.93 -9.09
CA GLU A 67 -18.14 -19.20 -8.79
C GLU A 67 -19.01 -17.97 -9.11
N GLN A 68 -20.27 -18.18 -9.51
CA GLN A 68 -21.19 -17.07 -9.75
C GLN A 68 -21.52 -16.34 -8.44
N ALA A 69 -21.69 -15.02 -8.53
CA ALA A 69 -21.92 -14.10 -7.41
C ALA A 69 -23.22 -14.41 -6.67
#